data_AF-A0A961WDK7-F1
#
_entry.id   AF-A0A961WDK7-F1
#
_cell.length_a   1.000
_cell.length_b   1.000
_cell.length_c   1.000
_cell.angle_alpha   90.00
_cell.angle_beta   90.00
_cell.angle_gamma   90.00
#
_symmetry.space_group_name_H-M   'P 1'
#
loop_
_entity.id
_entity.type
_entity.pdbx_description
1 polymer ?
#
loop_
_entity_poly.entity_id
_entity_poly.type
_entity_poly.pdbx_seq_one_letter_code
_entity_poly.pdbx_strand_id
1 'polypeptide(L)'
;MIRTRYPPQAGAPRRKPRTWPQKRRCRPPKPRPQRYMQLYLEQEGLCFYCRQPMQLPDAGNMSPPLPDDRVTFEHLFPSMDERHTKAFMVAACHKCNQERGSSHHWRDFMIAKIATHWRPR
;
A
#
# COMPACT_ATOMS: atom_id res chain seq x y z
N MET A 1 40.81 -59.28 34.95
CA MET A 1 40.51 -57.83 34.81
C MET A 1 41.31 -57.29 33.63
N ILE A 2 40.67 -57.17 32.46
CA ILE A 2 41.34 -56.76 31.21
C ILE A 2 41.03 -55.28 30.98
N ARG A 3 42.08 -54.45 30.99
CA ARG A 3 42.03 -53.01 30.66
C ARG A 3 41.90 -52.84 29.14
N THR A 4 40.73 -52.46 28.66
CA THR A 4 40.54 -51.98 27.28
C THR A 4 41.09 -50.56 27.15
N ARG A 5 42.12 -50.39 26.32
CA ARG A 5 42.63 -49.08 25.89
C ARG A 5 41.77 -48.58 24.73
N TYR A 6 41.14 -47.42 24.88
CA TYR A 6 40.59 -46.66 23.75
C TYR A 6 41.69 -45.74 23.19
N PRO A 7 41.86 -45.62 21.86
CA PRO A 7 42.76 -44.65 21.25
C PRO A 7 42.16 -43.23 21.24
N PRO A 8 42.99 -42.18 21.19
CA PRO A 8 42.53 -40.79 21.12
C PRO A 8 41.92 -40.46 19.75
N GLN A 9 40.86 -39.65 19.78
CA GLN A 9 40.08 -39.24 18.62
C GLN A 9 40.89 -38.36 17.66
N ALA A 10 40.79 -38.64 16.37
CA ALA A 10 41.39 -37.86 15.29
C ALA A 10 40.75 -36.45 15.22
N GLY A 11 41.60 -35.42 15.15
CA GLY A 11 41.19 -34.02 15.05
C GLY A 11 40.40 -33.71 13.78
N ALA A 12 39.26 -33.04 13.94
CA ALA A 12 38.45 -32.53 12.83
C ALA A 12 39.16 -31.39 12.10
N PRO A 13 39.14 -31.33 10.75
CA PRO A 13 39.73 -30.22 10.02
C PRO A 13 38.94 -28.92 10.22
N ARG A 14 39.65 -27.84 10.56
CA ARG A 14 39.11 -26.47 10.67
C ARG A 14 38.45 -26.06 9.34
N ARG A 15 37.13 -25.90 9.36
CA ARG A 15 36.38 -25.29 8.24
C ARG A 15 36.81 -23.84 8.07
N LYS A 16 37.33 -23.46 6.90
CA LYS A 16 37.60 -22.06 6.56
C LYS A 16 36.27 -21.28 6.57
N PRO A 17 36.24 -20.03 7.07
CA PRO A 17 35.03 -19.23 7.04
C PRO A 17 34.64 -18.92 5.60
N ARG A 18 33.35 -19.14 5.29
CA ARG A 18 32.71 -18.72 4.03
C ARG A 18 32.79 -17.18 3.95
N THR A 19 33.65 -16.65 3.09
CA THR A 19 33.63 -15.22 2.76
C THR A 19 32.46 -14.97 1.81
N TRP A 20 31.45 -14.25 2.28
CA TRP A 20 30.35 -13.77 1.45
C TRP A 20 30.86 -12.70 0.48
N PRO A 21 30.53 -12.76 -0.83
CA PRO A 21 30.99 -11.75 -1.78
C PRO A 21 30.40 -10.39 -1.40
N GLN A 22 31.25 -9.37 -1.39
CA GLN A 22 30.89 -7.99 -1.06
C GLN A 22 29.70 -7.54 -1.92
N LYS A 23 28.63 -7.14 -1.23
CA LYS A 23 27.36 -6.68 -1.81
C LYS A 23 27.63 -5.65 -2.91
N ARG A 24 27.27 -5.96 -4.15
CA ARG A 24 27.12 -4.96 -5.22
C ARG A 24 26.19 -3.88 -4.66
N ARG A 25 26.61 -2.62 -4.71
CA ARG A 25 25.80 -1.48 -4.25
C ARG A 25 24.54 -1.40 -5.11
N CYS A 26 23.46 -2.01 -4.65
CA CYS A 26 22.14 -1.81 -5.25
C CYS A 26 21.83 -0.32 -5.14
N ARG A 27 21.72 0.37 -6.27
CA ARG A 27 21.25 1.76 -6.30
C ARG A 27 19.87 1.78 -5.62
N PRO A 28 19.61 2.62 -4.61
CA PRO A 28 18.29 2.69 -4.02
C PRO A 28 17.28 3.00 -5.14
N PRO A 29 16.11 2.32 -5.16
CA PRO A 29 15.10 2.65 -6.14
C PRO A 29 14.78 4.14 -6.02
N LYS A 30 14.77 4.87 -7.14
CA LYS A 30 14.32 6.27 -7.15
C LYS A 30 12.94 6.31 -6.49
N PRO A 31 12.67 7.24 -5.56
CA PRO A 31 11.33 7.40 -5.03
C PRO A 31 10.41 7.73 -6.20
N ARG A 32 9.59 6.78 -6.62
CA ARG A 32 8.50 7.08 -7.54
C ARG A 32 7.54 7.96 -6.75
N PRO A 33 7.12 9.14 -7.25
CA PRO A 33 6.06 9.88 -6.61
C PRO A 33 4.92 8.90 -6.38
N GLN A 34 4.49 8.77 -5.13
CA GLN A 34 3.45 7.82 -4.80
C GLN A 34 2.23 8.24 -5.62
N ARG A 35 1.65 7.31 -6.38
CA ARG A 35 0.59 7.57 -7.37
C ARG A 35 -0.56 8.44 -6.83
N TYR A 36 -0.77 8.50 -5.50
CA TYR A 36 -1.85 9.26 -4.88
C TYR A 36 -1.53 10.73 -4.91
N MET A 37 -0.25 11.11 -4.84
CA MET A 37 0.16 12.50 -4.92
C MET A 37 -0.12 13.04 -6.32
N GLN A 38 0.13 12.23 -7.35
CA GLN A 38 -0.26 12.56 -8.71
C GLN A 38 -1.78 12.72 -8.84
N LEU A 39 -2.55 11.71 -8.42
CA LEU A 39 -4.03 11.76 -8.50
C LEU A 39 -4.62 12.89 -7.65
N TYR A 40 -4.04 13.17 -6.49
CA TYR A 40 -4.41 14.28 -5.61
C TYR A 40 -4.21 15.61 -6.35
N LEU A 41 -3.06 15.82 -6.99
CA LEU A 41 -2.78 17.03 -7.75
C LEU A 41 -3.68 17.15 -8.99
N GLU A 42 -3.89 16.06 -9.74
CA GLU A 42 -4.78 16.01 -10.91
C GLU A 42 -6.25 16.30 -10.54
N GLN A 43 -6.65 16.02 -9.30
CA GLN A 43 -7.99 16.30 -8.77
C GLN A 43 -8.06 17.55 -7.91
N GLU A 44 -7.05 18.43 -7.97
CA GLU A 44 -7.00 19.69 -7.21
C GLU A 44 -7.14 19.51 -5.69
N GLY A 45 -6.71 18.36 -5.17
CA GLY A 45 -6.84 17.98 -3.77
C GLY A 45 -8.26 17.63 -3.31
N LEU A 46 -9.22 17.49 -4.25
CA LEU A 46 -10.61 17.19 -3.94
C LEU A 46 -10.94 15.71 -4.10
N CYS A 47 -11.75 15.18 -3.19
CA CYS A 47 -12.26 13.81 -3.27
C CYS A 47 -13.13 13.62 -4.51
N PHE A 48 -12.91 12.52 -5.23
CA PHE A 48 -13.66 12.19 -6.44
C PHE A 48 -15.19 12.12 -6.21
N TYR A 49 -15.63 11.62 -5.05
CA TYR A 49 -17.06 11.40 -4.75
C TYR A 49 -17.73 12.60 -4.10
N CYS A 50 -17.23 13.06 -2.95
CA CYS A 50 -17.89 14.10 -2.15
C CYS A 50 -17.43 15.52 -2.47
N ARG A 51 -16.39 15.67 -3.32
CA ARG A 51 -15.78 16.95 -3.71
C ARG A 51 -15.23 17.78 -2.53
N GLN A 52 -15.10 17.20 -1.35
CA GLN A 52 -14.46 17.84 -0.19
C GLN A 52 -12.93 17.79 -0.31
N PRO A 53 -12.20 18.75 0.29
CA PRO A 53 -10.74 18.72 0.39
C PRO A 53 -10.24 17.45 1.08
N MET A 54 -9.09 16.94 0.62
CA MET A 54 -8.42 15.78 1.20
C MET A 54 -7.11 16.17 1.89
N GLN A 55 -6.67 15.36 2.84
CA GLN A 55 -5.37 15.51 3.50
C GLN A 55 -4.37 14.48 2.97
N LEU A 56 -3.16 14.94 2.60
CA LEU A 56 -2.04 14.07 2.30
C LEU A 56 -1.57 13.37 3.59
N PRO A 57 -1.04 12.13 3.51
CA PRO A 57 -0.53 11.45 4.68
C PRO A 57 0.74 12.13 5.20
N ASP A 58 0.82 12.35 6.52
CA ASP A 58 2.05 12.79 7.16
C ASP A 58 3.14 11.72 7.02
N ALA A 59 4.38 12.16 6.81
CA ALA A 59 5.53 11.29 6.56
C ALA A 59 5.87 10.31 7.70
N GLY A 60 5.23 10.41 8.86
CA GLY A 60 5.46 9.57 10.04
C GLY A 60 4.22 8.89 10.62
N ASN A 61 3.00 9.17 10.12
CA ASN A 61 1.78 8.73 10.79
C ASN A 61 0.89 7.87 9.87
N MET A 62 1.23 6.58 9.79
CA MET A 62 0.40 5.57 9.13
C MET A 62 -0.36 4.67 10.13
N SER A 63 -0.27 4.98 11.42
CA SER A 63 -0.96 4.22 12.46
C SER A 63 -2.46 4.53 12.46
N PRO A 64 -3.34 3.52 12.49
CA PRO A 64 -4.77 3.72 12.67
C PRO A 64 -5.10 4.45 13.99
N PRO A 65 -6.25 5.13 14.07
CA PRO A 65 -7.26 5.29 13.01
C PRO A 65 -6.84 6.33 11.96
N LEU A 66 -7.19 6.06 10.70
CA LEU A 66 -6.94 7.00 9.60
C LEU A 66 -8.00 8.12 9.62
N PRO A 67 -7.63 9.40 9.45
CA PRO A 67 -8.59 10.50 9.32
C PRO A 67 -9.57 10.29 8.16
N ASP A 68 -10.81 10.73 8.32
CA ASP A 68 -11.88 10.58 7.32
C ASP A 68 -11.57 11.29 5.99
N ASP A 69 -10.89 12.43 6.05
CA ASP A 69 -10.49 13.26 4.91
C ASP A 69 -9.12 12.87 4.33
N ARG A 70 -8.44 11.87 4.90
CA ARG A 70 -7.16 11.38 4.38
C ARG A 70 -7.32 10.86 2.95
N VAL A 71 -6.42 11.25 2.07
CA VAL A 71 -6.37 10.74 0.69
C VAL A 71 -6.05 9.25 0.68
N THR A 72 -6.83 8.52 -0.09
CA THR A 72 -6.65 7.11 -0.37
C THR A 72 -6.70 6.85 -1.86
N PHE A 73 -6.21 5.67 -2.25
CA PHE A 73 -6.30 5.18 -3.61
C PHE A 73 -7.57 4.38 -3.77
N GLU A 74 -8.27 4.64 -4.87
CA GLU A 74 -9.47 3.89 -5.16
C GLU A 74 -9.53 3.47 -6.62
N HIS A 75 -9.84 2.19 -6.85
CA HIS A 75 -10.16 1.68 -8.19
C HIS A 75 -11.63 1.96 -8.47
N LEU A 76 -11.94 2.52 -9.64
CA LEU A 76 -13.33 2.78 -10.02
C LEU A 76 -14.12 1.47 -10.27
N PHE A 77 -13.43 0.42 -10.69
CA PHE A 77 -14.04 -0.88 -11.00
C PHE A 77 -13.63 -1.95 -9.96
N PRO A 78 -14.54 -2.87 -9.58
CA PRO A 78 -14.23 -4.00 -8.71
C PRO A 78 -13.12 -4.90 -9.26
N SER A 79 -12.45 -5.68 -8.41
CA SER A 79 -11.31 -6.53 -8.82
C SER A 79 -11.63 -7.59 -9.88
N MET A 80 -12.91 -7.98 -10.00
CA MET A 80 -13.37 -8.96 -10.99
C MET A 80 -13.65 -8.34 -12.37
N ASP A 81 -13.62 -7.01 -12.50
CA ASP A 81 -13.81 -6.29 -13.76
C ASP A 81 -12.46 -6.13 -14.48
N GLU A 82 -12.41 -6.37 -15.79
CA GLU A 82 -11.21 -6.22 -16.62
C GLU A 82 -10.62 -4.79 -16.60
N ARG A 83 -11.44 -3.80 -16.24
CA ARG A 83 -11.03 -2.39 -16.07
C ARG A 83 -10.45 -2.10 -14.68
N HIS A 84 -10.24 -3.10 -13.83
CA HIS A 84 -9.51 -2.95 -12.57
C HIS A 84 -8.01 -2.71 -12.82
N THR A 85 -7.68 -1.51 -13.29
CA THR A 85 -6.31 -1.12 -13.64
C THR A 85 -5.95 0.25 -13.09
N LYS A 86 -4.66 0.57 -13.08
CA LYS A 86 -4.12 1.87 -12.64
C LYS A 86 -4.60 3.07 -13.47
N ALA A 87 -5.13 2.82 -14.67
CA ALA A 87 -5.70 3.84 -15.52
C ALA A 87 -7.08 4.31 -15.01
N PHE A 88 -7.80 3.44 -14.29
CA PHE A 88 -9.12 3.73 -13.72
C PHE A 88 -9.06 3.90 -12.20
N MET A 89 -7.99 4.54 -11.73
CA MET A 89 -7.82 4.89 -10.33
C MET A 89 -8.05 6.37 -10.11
N VAL A 90 -8.59 6.69 -8.94
CA VAL A 90 -8.85 8.06 -8.48
C VAL A 90 -8.35 8.25 -7.05
N ALA A 91 -8.18 9.51 -6.66
CA ALA A 91 -8.01 9.89 -5.26
C ALA A 91 -9.38 10.06 -4.59
N ALA A 92 -9.59 9.40 -3.46
CA ALA A 92 -10.81 9.52 -2.67
C ALA A 92 -10.46 9.67 -1.18
N CYS A 93 -11.30 10.38 -0.42
CA CYS A 93 -11.12 10.42 1.02
C CYS A 93 -11.40 9.06 1.65
N HIS A 94 -10.73 8.76 2.77
CA HIS A 94 -10.85 7.49 3.49
C HIS A 94 -12.30 7.15 3.80
N LYS A 95 -13.11 8.13 4.22
CA LYS A 95 -14.54 7.96 4.50
C LYS A 95 -15.32 7.44 3.31
N CYS A 96 -15.21 8.08 2.14
CA CYS A 96 -15.96 7.66 0.95
C CYS A 96 -15.47 6.32 0.41
N ASN A 97 -14.17 6.05 0.52
CA ASN A 97 -13.60 4.75 0.14
C ASN A 97 -14.16 3.61 1.01
N GLN A 98 -14.13 3.79 2.34
CA GLN A 98 -14.71 2.82 3.29
C GLN A 98 -16.21 2.61 3.06
N GLU A 99 -16.96 3.69 2.85
CA GLU A 99 -18.40 3.61 2.64
C GLU A 99 -18.79 2.92 1.34
N ARG A 100 -18.01 3.11 0.26
CA ARG A 100 -18.24 2.39 -1.00
C ARG A 100 -17.92 0.91 -0.86
N GLY A 101 -16.79 0.60 -0.21
CA GLY A 101 -16.25 -0.75 -0.17
C GLY A 101 -15.77 -1.26 -1.54
N SER A 102 -15.46 -2.56 -1.59
CA SER A 102 -14.77 -3.20 -2.73
C SER A 102 -15.67 -3.79 -3.81
N SER A 103 -16.96 -3.97 -3.53
CA SER A 103 -17.91 -4.66 -4.42
C SER A 103 -18.75 -3.74 -5.28
N HIS A 104 -18.93 -2.48 -4.90
CA HIS A 104 -19.82 -1.56 -5.61
C HIS A 104 -19.11 -0.89 -6.79
N HIS A 105 -19.81 -0.85 -7.93
CA HIS A 105 -19.36 -0.08 -9.08
C HIS A 105 -19.44 1.42 -8.77
N TRP A 106 -18.42 2.19 -9.15
CA TRP A 106 -18.29 3.59 -8.74
C TRP A 106 -19.47 4.48 -9.13
N ARG A 107 -20.09 4.22 -10.29
CA ARG A 107 -21.24 5.01 -10.79
C ARG A 107 -22.44 4.87 -9.87
N ASP A 108 -22.75 3.66 -9.45
CA ASP A 108 -23.92 3.39 -8.61
C ASP A 108 -23.77 4.07 -7.25
N PHE A 109 -22.56 3.99 -6.69
CA PHE A 109 -22.21 4.71 -5.47
C PHE A 109 -22.29 6.24 -5.65
N MET A 110 -21.77 6.78 -6.74
CA MET A 110 -21.82 8.22 -7.01
C MET A 110 -23.26 8.72 -7.19
N ILE A 111 -24.12 7.96 -7.87
CA ILE A 111 -25.55 8.28 -8.01
C ILE A 111 -26.21 8.32 -6.63
N ALA A 112 -25.98 7.31 -5.79
CA ALA A 112 -26.48 7.29 -4.41
C ALA A 112 -25.96 8.46 -3.57
N LYS A 113 -24.68 8.84 -3.74
CA LYS A 113 -24.06 9.99 -3.08
C LYS A 113 -24.64 11.33 -3.50
N ILE A 114 -24.86 11.52 -4.79
CA ILE A 114 -25.51 12.73 -5.30
C ILE A 114 -26.94 12.80 -4.76
N ALA A 115 -27.70 11.70 -4.80
CA ALA A 115 -29.06 11.65 -4.26
C ALA A 115 -29.13 11.99 -2.76
N THR A 116 -28.10 11.66 -1.98
CA THR A 116 -28.04 11.95 -0.54
C THR A 116 -27.49 13.33 -0.19
N HIS A 117 -26.70 13.97 -1.08
CA HIS A 117 -26.11 15.30 -0.86
C HIS A 117 -26.84 16.42 -1.62
N TRP A 118 -27.73 16.11 -2.55
CA TRP A 118 -28.63 17.08 -3.17
C TRP A 118 -29.75 17.47 -2.20
N ARG A 119 -29.43 18.36 -1.26
CA ARG A 119 -30.44 19.22 -0.65
C ARG A 119 -30.41 20.54 -1.40
N PRO A 120 -31.49 20.97 -2.07
CA PRO A 120 -31.57 22.36 -2.51
C PRO A 120 -31.40 23.22 -1.25
N ARG A 121 -30.41 24.12 -1.27
CA ARG A 121 -30.34 25.22 -0.30
C ARG A 121 -31.41 26.24 -0.63
#